data_AF-A0A8T5QAX7-F1
#
_entry.id   AF-A0A8T5QAX7-F1
#
_cell.length_a   1.000
_cell.length_b   1.000
_cell.length_c   1.000
_cell.angle_alpha   90.00
_cell.angle_beta   90.00
_cell.angle_gamma   90.00
#
_symmetry.space_group_name_H-M   'P 1'
#
loop_
_entity.id
_entity.type
_entity.pdbx_description
1 polymer ?
#
loop_
_entity_poly.entity_id
_entity_poly.type
_entity_poly.pdbx_seq_one_letter_code
_entity_poly.pdbx_strand_id
1 'polypeptide(L)'
;MLLTYLILLVLVFLGLFLGLLIGYATKEELKPGKRYFDILKHGLFIAILIVFFVKNWSVLFVVVIAALIIIFSFSRYRETLYYYALAVVFFISWRFNGFALLAPLIFLYGFPVGSIYLHNHLKQKKKKIILGMLEQYVGFLITGVLLGLLGLVI
;
A
#
# COMPACT_ATOMS: atom_id res chain seq x y z
N MET A 1 -14.13 -8.01 15.82
CA MET A 1 -13.68 -6.91 14.93
C MET A 1 -12.22 -7.05 14.50
N LEU A 2 -11.29 -7.43 15.39
CA LEU A 2 -9.88 -7.63 14.99
C LEU A 2 -9.68 -8.68 13.90
N LEU A 3 -10.38 -9.82 13.97
CA LEU A 3 -10.28 -10.85 12.93
C LEU A 3 -10.61 -10.30 11.53
N THR A 4 -11.68 -9.49 11.43
CA THR A 4 -12.06 -8.80 10.20
C THR A 4 -10.94 -7.87 9.72
N TYR A 5 -10.37 -7.05 10.61
CA TYR A 5 -9.23 -6.20 10.30
C TYR A 5 -8.03 -6.99 9.74
N LEU A 6 -7.66 -8.09 10.38
CA LEU A 6 -6.52 -8.92 9.96
C LEU A 6 -6.77 -9.59 8.60
N ILE A 7 -7.97 -10.14 8.37
CA ILE A 7 -8.34 -10.72 7.08
C ILE A 7 -8.23 -9.65 5.99
N LEU A 8 -8.72 -8.44 6.25
CA LEU A 8 -8.72 -7.37 5.27
C LEU A 8 -7.33 -6.78 5.05
N LEU A 9 -6.48 -6.73 6.07
CA LEU A 9 -5.08 -6.36 5.94
C LEU A 9 -4.38 -7.30 4.95
N VAL A 10 -4.62 -8.61 5.07
CA VAL A 10 -4.08 -9.61 4.13
C VAL A 10 -4.69 -9.43 2.74
N LEU A 11 -6.00 -9.26 2.62
CA LEU A 11 -6.66 -9.04 1.32
C LEU A 11 -6.10 -7.82 0.59
N VAL A 12 -5.94 -6.70 1.29
CA VAL A 12 -5.36 -5.47 0.74
C VAL A 12 -3.92 -5.70 0.26
N PHE A 13 -3.12 -6.45 1.04
CA PHE A 13 -1.76 -6.81 0.68
C PHE A 13 -1.69 -7.69 -0.59
N LEU A 14 -2.69 -8.56 -0.81
CA LEU A 14 -2.78 -9.38 -2.03
C LEU A 14 -2.91 -8.56 -3.32
N GLY A 15 -3.29 -7.28 -3.24
CA GLY A 15 -3.30 -6.38 -4.40
C GLY A 15 -1.95 -6.27 -5.09
N LEU A 16 -0.85 -6.34 -4.33
CA LEU A 16 0.51 -6.40 -4.88
C LEU A 16 0.75 -7.64 -5.74
N PHE A 17 0.29 -8.79 -5.27
CA PHE A 17 0.41 -10.04 -6.00
C PHE A 17 -0.43 -10.06 -7.26
N LEU A 18 -1.62 -9.44 -7.21
CA LEU A 18 -2.44 -9.31 -8.39
C LEU A 18 -1.78 -8.39 -9.43
N GLY A 19 -1.14 -7.30 -8.98
CA GLY A 19 -0.29 -6.46 -9.82
C GLY A 19 0.87 -7.22 -10.46
N LEU A 20 1.59 -8.04 -9.69
CA LEU A 20 2.61 -8.94 -10.23
C LEU A 20 2.03 -9.86 -11.31
N LEU A 21 0.92 -10.53 -11.02
CA LEU A 21 0.29 -11.51 -11.91
C LEU A 21 -0.10 -10.84 -13.23
N ILE A 22 -0.77 -9.69 -13.16
CA ILE A 22 -1.14 -8.90 -14.34
C ILE A 22 0.11 -8.53 -15.13
N GLY A 23 1.13 -7.98 -14.48
CA GLY A 23 2.38 -7.65 -15.16
C GLY A 23 3.09 -8.86 -15.77
N TYR A 24 2.97 -10.05 -15.18
CA TYR A 24 3.48 -11.29 -15.77
C TYR A 24 2.71 -11.72 -17.02
N ALA A 25 1.41 -11.45 -17.07
CA ALA A 25 0.56 -11.71 -18.22
C ALA A 25 0.80 -10.69 -19.36
N THR A 26 1.11 -9.43 -19.02
CA THR A 26 1.27 -8.32 -19.98
C THR A 26 2.72 -7.79 -20.04
N LYS A 27 3.71 -8.68 -19.97
CA LYS A 27 5.13 -8.28 -19.88
C LYS A 27 5.61 -7.35 -20.98
N GLU A 28 5.12 -7.57 -22.20
CA GLU A 28 5.50 -6.78 -23.38
C GLU A 28 5.00 -5.34 -23.27
N GLU A 29 3.85 -5.15 -22.63
CA GLU A 29 3.20 -3.85 -22.43
C GLU A 29 3.70 -3.12 -21.18
N LEU A 30 4.37 -3.80 -20.24
CA LEU A 30 4.87 -3.17 -19.00
C LEU A 30 5.82 -2.00 -19.27
N LYS A 31 6.66 -2.08 -20.31
CA LYS A 31 7.65 -1.04 -20.62
C LYS A 31 7.00 0.27 -21.10
N PRO A 32 6.14 0.28 -22.14
CA PRO A 32 5.38 1.48 -22.50
C PRO A 32 4.35 1.87 -21.42
N GLY A 33 3.75 0.89 -20.74
CA GLY A 33 2.73 1.06 -19.73
C GLY A 33 3.22 1.68 -18.41
N LYS A 34 4.52 1.65 -18.12
CA LYS A 34 5.09 2.08 -16.84
C LYS A 34 4.63 3.48 -16.41
N ARG A 35 4.65 4.46 -17.34
CA ARG A 35 4.25 5.83 -17.05
C ARG A 35 2.80 5.93 -16.59
N TYR A 36 1.91 5.13 -17.18
CA TYR A 36 0.49 5.08 -16.79
C TYR A 36 0.32 4.42 -15.41
N PHE A 37 1.06 3.35 -15.13
CA PHE A 37 1.08 2.76 -13.79
C PHE A 37 1.59 3.74 -12.73
N ASP A 38 2.62 4.54 -13.04
CA ASP A 38 3.10 5.59 -12.14
C ASP A 38 2.03 6.66 -11.90
N ILE A 39 1.35 7.15 -12.94
CA ILE A 39 0.25 8.12 -12.79
C ILE A 39 -0.89 7.52 -11.95
N LEU A 40 -1.29 6.29 -12.24
CA LEU A 40 -2.34 5.59 -11.51
C LEU A 40 -1.98 5.39 -10.04
N LYS A 41 -0.73 4.98 -9.75
CA LYS A 41 -0.19 4.86 -8.39
C LYS A 41 -0.37 6.17 -7.62
N HIS A 42 0.11 7.29 -8.16
CA HIS A 42 0.00 8.59 -7.48
C HIS A 42 -1.46 9.04 -7.35
N GLY A 43 -2.29 8.85 -8.39
CA GLY A 43 -3.71 9.17 -8.36
C GLY A 43 -4.46 8.38 -7.29
N LEU A 44 -4.22 7.07 -7.18
CA LEU A 44 -4.80 6.23 -6.13
C LEU A 44 -4.31 6.63 -4.74
N PHE A 45 -3.02 6.96 -4.58
CA PHE A 45 -2.51 7.45 -3.31
C PHE A 45 -3.20 8.73 -2.86
N ILE A 46 -3.33 9.72 -3.76
CA ILE A 46 -4.05 10.96 -3.49
C ILE A 46 -5.51 10.68 -3.16
N ALA A 47 -6.19 9.81 -3.91
CA ALA A 47 -7.57 9.43 -3.65
C ALA A 47 -7.74 8.78 -2.26
N ILE A 48 -6.81 7.88 -1.87
CA ILE A 48 -6.76 7.30 -0.53
C ILE A 48 -6.65 8.40 0.52
N LEU A 49 -5.74 9.36 0.35
CA LEU A 49 -5.57 10.45 1.30
C LEU A 49 -6.81 11.35 1.40
N ILE A 50 -7.45 11.68 0.27
CA ILE A 50 -8.68 12.49 0.25
C ILE A 50 -9.82 11.76 0.95
N VAL A 51 -10.06 10.49 0.62
CA VAL A 51 -11.13 9.69 1.25
C VAL A 51 -10.86 9.54 2.75
N PHE A 52 -9.61 9.29 3.12
CA PHE A 52 -9.19 9.21 4.50
C PHE A 52 -9.40 10.54 5.24
N PHE A 53 -9.08 11.68 4.62
CA PHE A 53 -9.29 13.01 5.19
C PHE A 53 -10.76 13.35 5.43
N VAL A 54 -11.59 13.18 4.40
CA VAL A 54 -13.02 13.48 4.46
C VAL A 54 -13.71 12.67 5.56
N LYS A 55 -13.23 11.44 5.83
CA LYS A 55 -13.80 10.58 6.87
C LYS A 55 -13.19 10.78 8.26
N ASN A 56 -11.99 11.36 8.39
CA ASN A 56 -11.23 11.39 9.65
C ASN A 56 -10.59 12.77 9.92
N TRP A 57 -11.42 13.81 10.06
CA TRP A 57 -11.00 15.18 10.31
C TRP A 57 -10.47 15.39 11.75
N SER A 58 -9.26 14.92 12.05
CA SER A 58 -8.62 15.07 13.37
C SER A 58 -7.27 15.80 13.28
N VAL A 59 -6.86 16.49 14.35
CA VAL A 59 -5.53 17.14 14.42
C VAL A 59 -4.40 16.11 14.29
N LEU A 60 -4.63 14.90 14.83
CA LEU A 60 -3.73 13.76 14.75
C LEU A 60 -3.47 13.35 13.28
N PHE A 61 -4.47 13.52 12.41
CA PHE A 61 -4.35 13.29 10.97
C PHE A 61 -3.36 14.27 10.29
N VAL A 62 -3.43 15.57 10.60
CA VAL A 62 -2.55 16.58 9.99
C VAL A 62 -1.09 16.30 10.35
N VAL A 63 -0.85 15.91 11.61
CA VAL A 63 0.48 15.54 12.10
C VAL A 63 1.00 14.29 11.40
N VAL A 64 0.17 13.26 11.23
CA VAL A 64 0.55 12.03 10.51
C VAL A 64 0.90 12.36 9.06
N ILE A 65 0.05 13.09 8.33
CA ILE A 65 0.33 13.47 6.93
C ILE A 65 1.61 14.31 6.82
N ALA A 66 1.81 15.29 7.70
CA ALA A 66 3.03 16.10 7.72
C ALA A 66 4.28 15.25 7.98
N ALA A 67 4.23 14.34 8.97
CA ALA A 67 5.31 13.42 9.26
C ALA A 67 5.62 12.50 8.06
N LEU A 68 4.58 11.97 7.41
CA LEU A 68 4.73 11.17 6.20
C LEU A 68 5.40 11.98 5.08
N ILE A 69 4.92 13.18 4.77
CA ILE A 69 5.51 14.04 3.74
C ILE A 69 6.99 14.33 4.03
N ILE A 70 7.33 14.64 5.29
CA ILE A 70 8.70 14.93 5.71
C ILE A 70 9.59 13.69 5.56
N ILE A 71 9.18 12.54 6.11
CA ILE A 71 9.93 11.28 6.03
C ILE A 71 10.14 10.87 4.56
N PHE A 72 9.16 11.10 3.70
CA PHE A 72 9.19 10.70 2.30
C PHE A 72 9.95 11.65 1.39
N SER A 73 10.03 12.93 1.73
CA SER A 73 10.75 13.93 0.93
C SER A 73 12.27 13.72 0.93
N PHE A 74 12.80 12.96 1.89
CA PHE A 74 14.25 12.73 2.04
C PHE A 74 14.70 11.27 1.89
N SER A 75 13.78 10.30 1.88
CA SER A 75 14.17 8.89 1.82
C SER A 75 14.57 8.44 0.40
N ARG A 76 15.53 7.52 0.30
CA ARG A 76 15.86 6.78 -0.92
C ARG A 76 14.85 5.66 -1.22
N TYR A 77 14.10 5.22 -0.20
CA TYR A 77 13.17 4.09 -0.23
C TYR A 77 11.70 4.54 -0.24
N ARG A 78 11.41 5.68 -0.89
CA ARG A 78 10.10 6.36 -0.81
C ARG A 78 8.93 5.44 -1.11
N GLU A 79 9.02 4.61 -2.14
CA GLU A 79 7.93 3.73 -2.56
C GLU A 79 7.54 2.68 -1.52
N THR A 80 8.54 2.03 -0.92
CA THR A 80 8.32 1.08 0.17
C THR A 80 7.68 1.75 1.37
N LEU A 81 8.20 2.93 1.72
CA LEU A 81 7.72 3.65 2.89
C LEU A 81 6.30 4.21 2.68
N TYR A 82 5.94 4.64 1.47
CA TYR A 82 4.55 5.00 1.13
C TYR A 82 3.61 3.83 1.41
N TYR A 83 3.99 2.63 0.98
CA TYR A 83 3.18 1.45 1.22
C TYR A 83 3.07 1.16 2.71
N TYR A 84 4.14 1.28 3.49
CA TYR A 84 4.10 1.10 4.95
C TYR A 84 3.20 2.12 5.65
N ALA A 85 3.20 3.37 5.20
CA ALA A 85 2.29 4.37 5.73
C ALA A 85 0.82 4.07 5.43
N LEU A 86 0.53 3.39 4.33
CA LEU A 86 -0.84 2.91 4.08
C LEU A 86 -1.30 1.91 5.16
N ALA A 87 -0.39 1.19 5.85
CA ALA A 87 -0.77 0.34 7.00
C ALA A 87 -1.27 1.19 8.18
N VAL A 88 -0.63 2.33 8.43
CA VAL A 88 -1.05 3.30 9.46
C VAL A 88 -2.40 3.91 9.10
N VAL A 89 -2.56 4.35 7.84
CA VAL A 89 -3.83 4.87 7.33
C VAL A 89 -4.93 3.82 7.46
N PHE A 90 -4.64 2.56 7.09
CA PHE A 90 -5.57 1.45 7.19
C PHE A 90 -6.00 1.18 8.64
N PHE A 91 -5.06 1.18 9.59
CA PHE A 91 -5.34 1.04 11.02
C PHE A 91 -6.23 2.16 11.57
N ILE A 92 -5.87 3.43 11.33
CA ILE A 92 -6.66 4.57 11.79
C ILE A 92 -8.08 4.49 11.21
N SER A 93 -8.19 4.17 9.93
CA SER A 93 -9.48 4.01 9.24
C SER A 93 -10.35 2.92 9.83
N TRP A 94 -9.74 1.83 10.30
CA TRP A 94 -10.45 0.77 11.02
C TRP A 94 -11.02 1.30 12.33
N ARG A 95 -10.27 2.10 13.09
CA ARG A 95 -10.72 2.65 14.39
C ARG A 95 -11.90 3.62 14.27
N PHE A 96 -11.99 4.34 13.15
CA PHE A 96 -12.99 5.37 12.89
C PHE A 96 -14.03 4.97 11.81
N ASN A 97 -14.21 3.67 11.55
CA ASN A 97 -15.20 3.14 10.59
C ASN A 97 -15.05 3.60 9.12
N GLY A 98 -13.90 4.15 8.73
CA GLY A 98 -13.58 4.52 7.33
C GLY A 98 -13.07 3.36 6.47
N PHE A 99 -12.86 2.19 7.07
CA PHE A 99 -12.18 1.04 6.46
C PHE A 99 -12.86 0.51 5.17
N ALA A 100 -14.20 0.56 5.06
CA ALA A 100 -14.94 -0.05 3.95
C ALA A 100 -14.60 0.53 2.56
N LEU A 101 -14.31 1.83 2.48
CA LEU A 101 -13.91 2.50 1.24
C LEU A 101 -12.40 2.46 1.01
N LEU A 102 -11.62 2.44 2.10
CA LEU A 102 -10.17 2.53 2.00
C LEU A 102 -9.51 1.19 1.68
N ALA A 103 -10.06 0.08 2.14
CA ALA A 103 -9.50 -1.23 1.82
C ALA A 103 -9.48 -1.52 0.31
N PRO A 104 -10.59 -1.34 -0.45
CA PRO A 104 -10.55 -1.52 -1.90
C PRO A 104 -9.56 -0.58 -2.59
N LEU A 105 -9.43 0.67 -2.13
CA LEU A 105 -8.49 1.63 -2.73
C LEU A 105 -7.02 1.25 -2.47
N ILE A 106 -6.67 0.83 -1.26
CA ILE A 106 -5.31 0.37 -0.94
C ILE A 106 -5.02 -0.95 -1.67
N PHE A 107 -6.02 -1.83 -1.79
CA PHE A 107 -5.91 -3.03 -2.62
C PHE A 107 -5.58 -2.66 -4.07
N LEU A 108 -6.35 -1.75 -4.67
CA LEU A 108 -6.12 -1.24 -6.03
C LEU A 108 -4.76 -0.54 -6.17
N TYR A 109 -4.30 0.18 -5.14
CA TYR A 109 -2.97 0.78 -5.12
C TYR A 109 -1.85 -0.28 -5.21
N GLY A 110 -2.07 -1.47 -4.66
CA GLY A 110 -1.14 -2.60 -4.81
C GLY A 110 -0.90 -3.00 -6.27
N PHE A 111 -1.86 -2.79 -7.17
CA PHE A 111 -1.77 -3.23 -8.58
C PHE A 111 -0.63 -2.52 -9.33
N PRO A 112 -0.64 -1.17 -9.48
CA PRO A 112 0.44 -0.48 -10.16
C PRO A 112 1.78 -0.70 -9.45
N VAL A 113 1.80 -0.79 -8.12
CA VAL A 113 3.04 -1.04 -7.36
C VAL A 113 3.64 -2.42 -7.71
N GLY A 114 2.81 -3.47 -7.72
CA GLY A 114 3.24 -4.81 -8.13
C GLY A 114 3.74 -4.86 -9.58
N SER A 115 3.01 -4.22 -10.50
CA SER A 115 3.40 -4.14 -11.92
C SER A 115 4.73 -3.39 -12.12
N ILE A 116 4.91 -2.25 -11.45
CA ILE A 116 6.15 -1.46 -11.50
C ILE A 116 7.32 -2.24 -10.88
N TYR A 117 7.08 -2.92 -9.75
CA TYR A 117 8.09 -3.76 -9.12
C TYR A 117 8.58 -4.85 -10.08
N LEU A 118 7.65 -5.55 -10.75
CA LEU A 118 8.01 -6.55 -11.77
C LEU A 118 8.84 -5.93 -12.89
N HIS A 119 8.40 -4.79 -13.44
CA HIS A 119 9.12 -4.10 -14.52
C HIS A 119 10.60 -3.85 -14.15
N ASN A 120 10.85 -3.36 -12.94
CA ASN A 120 12.21 -3.09 -12.45
C ASN A 120 13.06 -4.37 -12.25
N HIS A 121 12.43 -5.54 -12.17
CA HIS A 121 13.08 -6.82 -11.86
C HIS A 121 12.91 -7.88 -12.95
N LEU A 122 12.44 -7.51 -14.16
CA LEU A 122 12.12 -8.44 -15.26
C LEU A 122 13.26 -9.41 -15.63
N LYS A 123 14.52 -9.05 -15.40
CA LYS A 123 15.70 -9.89 -15.70
C LYS A 123 15.96 -10.99 -14.65
N GLN A 124 15.26 -10.98 -13.52
CA GLN A 124 15.49 -11.92 -12.42
C GLN A 124 14.61 -13.18 -12.56
N LYS A 125 15.01 -14.27 -11.88
CA LYS A 125 14.20 -15.50 -11.81
C LYS A 125 12.87 -15.21 -11.10
N LYS A 126 11.76 -15.80 -11.57
CA LYS A 126 10.41 -15.63 -11.00
C LYS A 126 10.36 -15.76 -9.47
N LYS A 127 10.99 -16.81 -8.92
CA LYS A 127 11.08 -17.03 -7.46
C LYS A 127 11.74 -15.86 -6.72
N LYS A 128 12.82 -15.31 -7.28
CA LYS A 128 13.54 -14.18 -6.69
C LYS A 128 12.71 -12.89 -6.71
N ILE A 129 11.91 -12.68 -7.76
CA ILE A 129 11.00 -11.54 -7.87
C ILE A 129 9.90 -11.63 -6.81
N ILE A 130 9.27 -12.80 -6.64
CA ILE A 130 8.20 -12.98 -5.65
C ILE A 130 8.74 -12.81 -4.22
N LEU A 131 9.87 -13.46 -3.91
CA LEU A 131 10.51 -13.33 -2.58
C LEU A 131 10.98 -11.90 -2.32
N GLY A 132 11.60 -11.24 -3.29
CA GLY A 132 12.05 -9.86 -3.15
C GLY A 132 10.89 -8.88 -2.95
N MET A 133 9.75 -9.09 -3.62
CA MET A 133 8.55 -8.28 -3.37
C MET A 133 8.03 -8.49 -1.95
N LEU A 134 7.96 -9.75 -1.52
CA LEU A 134 7.58 -10.09 -0.15
C LEU A 134 8.50 -9.39 0.86
N GLU A 135 9.81 -9.56 0.74
CA GLU A 135 10.80 -8.92 1.62
C GLU A 135 10.66 -7.39 1.64
N GLN A 136 10.44 -6.77 0.47
CA GLN A 136 10.33 -5.32 0.37
C GLN A 136 9.04 -4.75 0.94
N TYR A 137 7.93 -5.50 0.91
CA TYR A 137 6.62 -4.97 1.30
C TYR A 137 6.00 -5.63 2.53
N VAL A 138 6.58 -6.71 3.07
CA VAL A 138 6.08 -7.41 4.28
C VAL A 138 5.98 -6.49 5.49
N GLY A 139 6.77 -5.42 5.54
CA GLY A 139 6.65 -4.41 6.60
C GLY A 139 5.26 -3.78 6.68
N PHE A 140 4.47 -3.74 5.60
CA PHE A 140 3.06 -3.35 5.65
C PHE A 140 2.24 -4.29 6.54
N LEU A 141 2.38 -5.60 6.34
CA LEU A 141 1.69 -6.61 7.16
C LEU A 141 2.18 -6.56 8.60
N ILE A 142 3.49 -6.51 8.83
CA ILE A 142 4.07 -6.47 10.19
C ILE A 142 3.55 -5.23 10.92
N THR A 143 3.64 -4.05 10.29
CA THR A 143 3.17 -2.79 10.89
C THR A 143 1.67 -2.84 11.15
N GLY A 144 0.87 -3.33 10.20
CA GLY A 144 -0.58 -3.45 10.37
C GLY A 144 -0.98 -4.41 11.49
N VAL A 145 -0.34 -5.58 11.58
CA VAL A 145 -0.59 -6.54 12.67
C VAL A 145 -0.22 -5.94 14.02
N LEU A 146 0.95 -5.32 14.14
CA LEU A 146 1.38 -4.67 15.39
C LEU A 146 0.41 -3.57 15.82
N LEU A 147 -0.01 -2.69 14.90
CA LEU A 147 -0.99 -1.65 15.19
C LEU A 147 -2.36 -2.24 15.57
N GLY A 148 -2.83 -3.28 14.86
CA GLY A 148 -4.07 -3.97 15.19
C GLY A 148 -4.07 -4.57 16.60
N LEU A 149 -2.94 -5.16 17.02
CA LEU A 149 -2.76 -5.68 18.38
C LEU A 149 -2.70 -4.55 19.42
N LEU A 150 -1.99 -3.45 19.14
CA LEU A 150 -1.96 -2.27 20.00
C LEU A 150 -3.36 -1.67 20.19
N GLY A 151 -4.17 -1.65 19.14
CA GLY A 151 -5.57 -1.20 19.19
C GLY A 151 -6.51 -2.08 20.01
N LEU A 152 -6.07 -3.25 20.51
CA LEU A 152 -6.82 -4.00 21.52
C LEU A 152 -6.63 -3.44 22.93
N VAL A 153 -5.51 -2.77 23.18
CA VAL A 153 -5.11 -2.27 24.51
C VAL A 153 -5.64 -0.85 24.75
N ILE A 154 -5.97 -0.12 23.67
CA ILE A 154 -6.38 1.30 23.66
C ILE A 154 -7.85 1.45 23.25
#